data_AF-A0A6G3ZCD1-F1
#
_entry.id   AF-A0A6G3ZCD1-F1
#
_cell.length_a   1.000
_cell.length_b   1.000
_cell.length_c   1.000
_cell.angle_alpha   90.00
_cell.angle_beta   90.00
_cell.angle_gamma   90.00
#
_symmetry.space_group_name_H-M   'P 1'
#
loop_
_entity.id
_entity.type
_entity.pdbx_description
1 polymer ?
#
loop_
_entity_poly.entity_id
_entity_poly.type
_entity_poly.pdbx_seq_one_letter_code
_entity_poly.pdbx_strand_id
1 'polypeptide(L)'
;MISTPSFPDFASLAEVVSLPDTAIHWAIRLCQSVADSDEQWQCYLRSLAMIGVKTWLQEGVTPYNIQLDERHRPDPTTTLQVNGLQVGVVPINSLPPEAVLIPRPRMFGFETVHLWLLVEVQEELGQVRVVQALEGQDVVTQAT
;
A
#
# COMPACT_ATOMS: atom_id res chain seq x y z
N MET A 1 -14.13 -13.54 -25.69
CA MET A 1 -14.33 -13.67 -24.24
C MET A 1 -13.14 -13.02 -23.59
N ILE A 2 -13.30 -11.80 -23.05
CA ILE A 2 -12.26 -11.14 -22.28
C ILE A 2 -12.41 -11.71 -20.88
N SER A 3 -11.50 -12.59 -20.45
CA SER A 3 -11.41 -12.97 -19.06
C SER A 3 -11.05 -11.71 -18.28
N THR A 4 -12.00 -11.17 -17.54
CA THR A 4 -11.69 -10.18 -16.49
C THR A 4 -10.65 -10.84 -15.60
N PRO A 5 -9.50 -10.20 -15.31
CA PRO A 5 -8.57 -10.74 -14.33
C PRO A 5 -9.35 -10.92 -13.03
N SER A 6 -9.55 -12.18 -12.61
CA SER A 6 -10.20 -12.47 -11.34
C SER A 6 -9.26 -12.02 -10.24
N PHE A 7 -9.67 -11.00 -9.50
CA PHE A 7 -8.90 -10.54 -8.35
C PHE A 7 -8.79 -11.69 -7.32
N PRO A 8 -7.64 -11.84 -6.65
CA PRO A 8 -7.50 -12.77 -5.56
C PRO A 8 -8.54 -12.49 -4.48
N ASP A 9 -9.07 -13.53 -3.84
CA ASP A 9 -9.92 -13.37 -2.65
C ASP A 9 -9.05 -12.94 -1.45
N PHE A 10 -8.73 -11.64 -1.41
CA PHE A 10 -7.92 -11.04 -0.36
C PHE A 10 -8.61 -11.07 1.02
N ALA A 11 -9.92 -11.31 1.08
CA ALA A 11 -10.66 -11.42 2.34
C ALA A 11 -10.25 -12.65 3.17
N SER A 12 -9.65 -13.66 2.51
CA SER A 12 -9.13 -14.87 3.17
C SER A 12 -7.65 -14.77 3.61
N LEU A 13 -6.96 -13.67 3.27
CA LEU A 13 -5.51 -13.51 3.40
C LEU A 13 -5.11 -12.51 4.49
N ALA A 14 -5.86 -12.45 5.60
CA ALA A 14 -5.54 -11.63 6.77
C ALA A 14 -4.30 -12.17 7.51
N GLU A 15 -3.17 -12.21 6.82
CA GLU A 15 -1.90 -12.72 7.27
C GLU A 15 -1.02 -11.55 7.71
N VAL A 16 -0.38 -11.73 8.86
CA VAL A 16 0.58 -10.76 9.40
C VAL A 16 1.93 -11.07 8.76
N VAL A 17 2.51 -10.08 8.10
CA VAL A 17 3.82 -10.21 7.46
C VAL A 17 4.87 -9.50 8.30
N SER A 18 5.92 -10.24 8.64
CA SER A 18 7.08 -9.66 9.31
C SER A 18 7.91 -8.86 8.30
N LEU A 19 8.25 -7.64 8.65
CA LEU A 19 9.15 -6.81 7.87
C LEU A 19 10.60 -7.16 8.25
N PRO A 20 11.48 -7.39 7.27
CA PRO A 20 12.90 -7.52 7.55
C PRO A 20 13.48 -6.16 7.97
N ASP A 21 14.53 -6.16 8.79
CA ASP A 21 15.26 -4.94 9.19
C ASP A 21 15.72 -4.10 7.99
N THR A 22 15.98 -4.74 6.85
CA THR A 22 16.33 -4.05 5.60
C THR A 22 15.21 -3.15 5.08
N ALA A 23 13.94 -3.54 5.26
CA ALA A 23 12.78 -2.72 4.91
C ALA A 23 12.67 -1.50 5.82
N ILE A 24 12.88 -1.69 7.12
CA ILE A 24 12.87 -0.61 8.12
C ILE A 24 13.97 0.41 7.82
N HIS A 25 15.21 -0.05 7.64
CA HIS A 25 16.33 0.83 7.29
C HIS A 25 16.15 1.53 5.94
N TRP A 26 15.54 0.86 4.95
CA TRP A 26 15.21 1.49 3.68
C TRP A 26 14.20 2.62 3.85
N ALA A 27 13.10 2.37 4.57
CA ALA A 27 12.05 3.37 4.83
C ALA A 27 12.62 4.58 5.59
N ILE A 28 13.45 4.36 6.61
CA ILE A 28 14.13 5.43 7.35
C ILE A 28 14.97 6.29 6.39
N ARG A 29 15.86 5.68 5.60
CA ARG A 29 16.73 6.43 4.68
C ARG A 29 15.94 7.24 3.66
N LEU A 30 14.85 6.68 3.15
CA LEU A 30 14.02 7.32 2.12
C LEU A 30 13.28 8.57 2.66
N CYS A 31 12.86 8.51 3.93
CA CYS A 31 12.07 9.55 4.57
C CYS A 31 12.91 10.57 5.36
N GLN A 32 14.20 10.31 5.59
CA GLN A 32 15.13 11.23 6.28
C GLN A 32 15.20 12.63 5.65
N SER A 33 14.97 12.75 4.34
CA SER A 33 14.99 14.02 3.61
C SER A 33 13.66 14.79 3.64
N VAL A 34 12.65 14.29 4.35
CA VAL A 34 11.38 15.01 4.58
C VAL A 34 11.60 15.99 5.74
N ALA A 35 11.34 17.28 5.50
CA ALA A 35 11.60 18.34 6.48
C ALA A 35 10.50 18.41 7.56
N ASP A 36 9.26 18.19 7.17
CA ASP A 36 8.12 18.18 8.09
C ASP A 36 8.03 16.82 8.80
N SER A 37 7.89 16.84 10.13
CA SER A 37 7.90 15.62 10.95
C SER A 37 6.68 14.73 10.69
N ASP A 38 5.52 15.33 10.45
CA ASP A 38 4.29 14.58 10.23
C ASP A 38 4.32 13.94 8.84
N GLU A 39 4.76 14.68 7.83
CA GLU A 39 5.02 14.13 6.49
C GLU A 39 6.11 13.06 6.50
N GLN A 40 7.15 13.23 7.32
CA GLN A 40 8.22 12.24 7.48
C GLN A 40 7.67 10.94 8.05
N TRP A 41 6.85 11.05 9.10
CA TRP A 41 6.19 9.90 9.71
C TRP A 41 5.25 9.19 8.73
N GLN A 42 4.44 9.96 8.00
CA GLN A 42 3.54 9.39 6.98
C GLN A 42 4.29 8.75 5.81
N CYS A 43 5.41 9.34 5.38
CA CYS A 43 6.32 8.73 4.41
C CYS A 43 6.83 7.37 4.92
N TYR A 44 7.25 7.32 6.19
CA TYR A 44 7.80 6.12 6.80
C TYR A 44 6.74 5.01 6.85
N LEU A 45 5.54 5.30 7.36
CA LEU A 45 4.44 4.33 7.41
C LEU A 45 4.03 3.84 6.01
N ARG A 46 3.94 4.73 5.01
CA ARG A 46 3.66 4.32 3.62
C ARG A 46 4.74 3.40 3.09
N SER A 47 6.01 3.72 3.34
CA SER A 47 7.15 2.91 2.89
C SER A 47 7.09 1.49 3.48
N LEU A 48 6.83 1.38 4.79
CA LEU A 48 6.66 0.07 5.45
C LEU A 48 5.46 -0.70 4.88
N ALA A 49 4.32 -0.04 4.68
CA ALA A 49 3.13 -0.66 4.11
C ALA A 49 3.37 -1.17 2.68
N MET A 50 4.05 -0.39 1.83
CA MET A 50 4.33 -0.79 0.45
C MET A 50 5.23 -2.03 0.38
N ILE A 51 6.30 -2.06 1.18
CA ILE A 51 7.18 -3.23 1.24
C ILE A 51 6.44 -4.41 1.86
N GLY A 52 5.66 -4.19 2.90
CA GLY A 52 4.85 -5.22 3.53
C GLY A 52 3.86 -5.87 2.57
N VAL A 53 3.14 -5.07 1.77
CA VAL A 53 2.25 -5.58 0.71
C VAL A 53 3.02 -6.32 -0.37
N LYS A 54 4.19 -5.79 -0.79
CA LYS A 54 5.05 -6.49 -1.75
C LYS A 54 5.45 -7.86 -1.22
N THR A 55 5.93 -7.95 0.02
CA THR A 55 6.31 -9.21 0.67
C THR A 55 5.11 -10.15 0.78
N TRP A 56 3.97 -9.66 1.26
CA TRP A 56 2.73 -10.42 1.36
C TRP A 56 2.30 -11.04 0.04
N LEU A 57 2.33 -10.27 -1.05
CA LEU A 57 2.02 -10.79 -2.38
C LEU A 57 3.07 -11.79 -2.89
N GLN A 58 4.34 -11.63 -2.52
CA GLN A 58 5.42 -12.56 -2.89
C GLN A 58 5.35 -13.89 -2.13
N GLU A 59 4.88 -13.87 -0.89
CA GLU A 59 4.67 -15.08 -0.05
C GLU A 59 3.41 -15.85 -0.45
N GLY A 60 2.47 -15.19 -1.14
CA GLY A 60 1.25 -15.81 -1.63
C GLY A 60 1.47 -16.98 -2.60
N VAL A 61 0.46 -17.83 -2.73
CA VAL A 61 0.48 -19.06 -3.55
C VAL A 61 0.66 -18.77 -5.06
N THR A 62 0.33 -17.55 -5.51
CA THR A 62 0.42 -17.15 -6.91
C THR A 62 1.64 -16.25 -7.14
N PRO A 63 2.51 -16.56 -8.12
CA PRO A 63 3.61 -15.67 -8.46
C PRO A 63 3.05 -14.41 -9.15
N TYR A 64 3.04 -13.30 -8.43
CA TYR A 64 2.70 -11.99 -9.00
C TYR A 64 3.97 -11.30 -9.51
N ASN A 65 3.88 -10.70 -10.70
CA ASN A 65 4.88 -9.72 -11.15
C ASN A 65 4.57 -8.39 -10.47
N ILE A 66 5.35 -8.05 -9.45
CA ILE A 66 5.16 -6.85 -8.63
C ILE A 66 6.25 -5.84 -8.98
N GLN A 67 5.85 -4.64 -9.40
CA GLN A 67 6.75 -3.53 -9.63
C GLN A 67 6.49 -2.44 -8.59
N LEU A 68 7.54 -2.11 -7.86
CA LEU A 68 7.61 -1.00 -6.92
C LEU A 68 8.85 -0.18 -7.30
N ASP A 69 8.66 1.12 -7.49
CA ASP A 69 9.79 2.03 -7.65
C ASP A 69 10.40 2.38 -6.28
N GLU A 70 11.34 1.55 -5.84
CA GLU A 70 12.03 1.72 -4.54
C GLU A 70 13.02 2.89 -4.52
N ARG A 71 13.20 3.62 -5.65
CA ARG A 71 14.13 4.74 -5.76
C ARG A 71 13.48 6.07 -5.38
N HIS A 72 12.16 6.15 -5.48
CA HIS A 72 11.41 7.36 -5.19
C HIS A 72 10.65 7.22 -3.87
N ARG A 73 10.51 8.35 -3.19
CA ARG A 73 9.73 8.45 -1.96
C ARG A 73 8.26 8.16 -2.27
N PRO A 74 7.59 7.24 -1.54
CA PRO A 74 6.16 7.07 -1.64
C PRO A 74 5.44 8.35 -1.23
N ASP A 75 4.64 8.87 -2.14
CA ASP A 75 3.63 9.86 -1.86
C ASP A 75 2.25 9.17 -1.69
N PRO A 76 1.20 9.90 -1.25
CA PRO A 76 -0.13 9.31 -1.09
C PRO A 76 -0.74 8.73 -2.37
N THR A 77 -0.21 9.07 -3.55
CA THR A 77 -0.68 8.59 -4.85
C THR A 77 0.18 7.45 -5.41
N THR A 78 1.21 7.03 -4.69
CA THR A 78 2.11 5.98 -5.14
C THR A 78 1.40 4.63 -5.10
N THR A 79 1.47 3.91 -6.22
CA THR A 79 0.84 2.60 -6.41
C THR A 79 1.89 1.51 -6.63
N LEU A 80 1.49 0.28 -6.35
CA LEU A 80 2.17 -0.93 -6.80
C LEU A 80 1.55 -1.36 -8.13
N GLN A 81 2.38 -1.80 -9.08
CA GLN A 81 1.85 -2.55 -10.23
C GLN A 81 1.92 -4.05 -9.93
N VAL A 82 0.78 -4.73 -10.01
CA VAL A 82 0.65 -6.16 -9.77
C VAL A 82 0.01 -6.79 -11.00
N ASN A 83 0.79 -7.53 -11.80
CA ASN A 83 0.33 -8.11 -13.08
C ASN A 83 -0.32 -7.08 -14.03
N GLY A 84 0.16 -5.84 -14.02
CA GLY A 84 -0.40 -4.74 -14.83
C GLY A 84 -1.59 -4.01 -14.19
N LEU A 85 -2.02 -4.41 -13.00
CA LEU A 85 -3.05 -3.70 -12.22
C LEU A 85 -2.39 -2.69 -11.27
N GLN A 86 -2.94 -1.48 -11.25
CA GLN A 86 -2.56 -0.44 -10.29
C GLN A 86 -3.23 -0.71 -8.94
N VAL A 87 -2.42 -0.95 -7.90
CA VAL A 87 -2.85 -1.19 -6.53
C VAL A 87 -2.36 -0.05 -5.63
N GLY A 88 -3.28 0.71 -5.06
CA GLY A 88 -2.98 1.72 -4.07
C GLY A 88 -2.84 1.12 -2.68
N VAL A 89 -1.92 1.67 -1.87
CA VAL A 89 -1.67 1.20 -0.50
C VAL A 89 -1.93 2.35 0.46
N VAL A 90 -2.81 2.11 1.43
CA VAL A 90 -3.17 3.10 2.45
C VAL A 90 -2.77 2.56 3.82
N PRO A 91 -1.71 3.10 4.45
CA PRO A 91 -1.39 2.74 5.81
C PRO A 91 -2.48 3.25 6.75
N ILE A 92 -2.93 2.37 7.64
CA ILE A 92 -3.85 2.69 8.74
C ILE A 92 -3.22 2.30 10.07
N ASN A 93 -3.67 2.95 11.14
CA ASN A 93 -3.31 2.55 12.49
C ASN A 93 -4.16 1.34 12.93
N SER A 94 -3.76 0.69 14.03
CA SER A 94 -4.39 -0.53 14.58
C SER A 94 -5.87 -0.40 14.92
N LEU A 95 -6.38 0.82 15.04
CA LEU A 95 -7.81 1.10 15.11
C LEU A 95 -8.23 1.67 13.75
N PRO A 96 -9.04 0.95 12.96
CA PRO A 96 -9.59 1.53 11.76
C PRO A 96 -10.46 2.73 12.17
N PRO A 97 -10.16 3.95 11.70
CA PRO A 97 -11.03 5.08 11.94
C PRO A 97 -12.40 4.83 11.31
N GLU A 98 -13.46 5.49 11.81
CA GLU A 98 -14.81 5.39 11.22
C GLU A 98 -14.83 5.76 9.73
N ALA A 99 -13.82 6.51 9.26
CA ALA A 99 -13.55 6.79 7.86
C ALA A 99 -12.04 6.85 7.58
N VAL A 100 -11.59 6.21 6.50
CA VAL A 100 -10.22 6.30 5.99
C VAL A 100 -10.19 7.25 4.79
N LEU A 101 -9.29 8.23 4.82
CA LEU A 101 -9.09 9.15 3.70
C LEU A 101 -8.23 8.48 2.63
N ILE A 102 -8.83 8.18 1.48
CA ILE A 102 -8.11 7.62 0.34
C ILE A 102 -7.68 8.77 -0.59
N PRO A 103 -6.36 8.94 -0.83
CA PRO A 103 -5.85 9.98 -1.72
C PRO A 103 -6.41 9.80 -3.13
N ARG A 104 -6.90 10.90 -3.70
CA ARG A 104 -7.31 10.91 -5.10
C ARG A 104 -6.03 10.96 -5.95
N PRO A 105 -5.76 9.97 -6.83
CA PRO A 105 -4.67 10.10 -7.78
C PRO A 105 -4.94 11.35 -8.62
N ARG A 106 -3.94 12.22 -8.78
CA ARG A 106 -4.09 13.43 -9.59
C ARG A 106 -4.52 12.99 -10.98
N MET A 107 -5.58 13.59 -11.52
CA MET A 107 -6.19 13.31 -12.84
C MET A 107 -5.26 13.64 -14.04
N PHE A 108 -3.97 13.39 -13.92
CA PHE A 108 -2.99 13.53 -14.98
C PHE A 108 -2.39 12.15 -15.28
N GLY A 109 -3.06 11.44 -16.19
CA GLY A 109 -2.46 10.38 -16.98
C GLY A 109 -2.27 9.00 -16.35
N PHE A 110 -2.57 8.80 -15.07
CA PHE A 110 -2.52 7.47 -14.47
C PHE A 110 -3.87 6.76 -14.59
N GLU A 111 -3.82 5.56 -15.15
CA GLU A 111 -4.88 4.57 -15.15
C GLU A 111 -5.50 4.49 -13.73
N THR A 112 -6.83 4.45 -13.68
CA THR A 112 -7.59 4.35 -12.43
C THR A 112 -6.99 3.29 -11.51
N VAL A 113 -6.70 3.65 -10.25
CA VAL A 113 -6.33 2.66 -9.23
C VAL A 113 -7.44 1.61 -9.19
N HIS A 114 -7.07 0.37 -9.48
CA HIS A 114 -8.03 -0.72 -9.61
C HIS A 114 -8.45 -1.23 -8.24
N LEU A 115 -7.52 -1.20 -7.28
CA LEU A 115 -7.70 -1.72 -5.94
C LEU A 115 -6.97 -0.86 -4.91
N TRP A 116 -7.59 -0.62 -3.77
CA TRP A 116 -6.97 -0.03 -2.60
C TRP A 116 -6.83 -1.08 -1.50
N LEU A 117 -5.62 -1.21 -0.96
CA LEU A 117 -5.35 -2.05 0.19
C LEU A 117 -5.22 -1.17 1.44
N LEU A 118 -6.05 -1.45 2.44
CA LEU A 118 -5.89 -0.90 3.78
C LEU A 118 -4.90 -1.79 4.54
N VAL A 119 -3.80 -1.18 4.99
CA VAL A 119 -2.68 -1.90 5.58
C VAL A 119 -2.43 -1.36 6.97
N GLU A 120 -2.65 -2.19 7.98
CA GLU A 120 -2.24 -1.90 9.33
C GLU A 120 -0.72 -2.01 9.43
N VAL A 121 -0.07 -0.97 9.94
CA VAL A 121 1.38 -0.96 10.19
C VAL A 121 1.62 -0.97 11.70
N GLN A 122 2.18 -2.07 12.21
CA GLN A 122 2.61 -2.23 13.59
C GLN A 122 4.12 -2.05 13.66
N GLU A 123 4.52 -0.78 13.63
CA GLU A 123 5.93 -0.36 13.55
C GLU A 123 6.79 -0.92 14.67
N GLU A 124 6.29 -0.87 15.91
CA GLU A 124 6.97 -1.36 17.11
C GLU A 124 7.28 -2.86 17.06
N LEU A 125 6.50 -3.61 16.29
CA LEU A 125 6.66 -5.06 16.10
C LEU A 125 7.33 -5.41 14.77
N GLY A 126 7.61 -4.42 13.92
CA GLY A 126 8.11 -4.64 12.57
C GLY A 126 7.16 -5.49 11.73
N GLN A 127 5.85 -5.27 11.86
CA GLN A 127 4.83 -6.08 11.20
C GLN A 127 3.85 -5.24 10.39
N VAL A 128 3.32 -5.83 9.33
CA VAL A 128 2.17 -5.29 8.62
C VAL A 128 1.06 -6.34 8.52
N ARG A 129 -0.16 -5.86 8.35
CA ARG A 129 -1.30 -6.71 8.07
C ARG A 129 -2.20 -6.06 7.03
N VAL A 130 -2.54 -6.80 5.98
CA VAL A 130 -3.58 -6.35 5.05
C VAL A 130 -4.94 -6.59 5.71
N VAL A 131 -5.66 -5.50 5.96
CA VAL A 131 -6.93 -5.54 6.70
C VAL A 131 -8.10 -5.67 5.75
N GLN A 132 -8.06 -4.93 4.64
CA GLN A 132 -9.17 -4.88 3.69
C GLN A 132 -8.67 -4.51 2.31
N ALA A 133 -9.33 -5.05 1.30
CA ALA A 133 -9.21 -4.64 -0.09
C ALA A 133 -10.51 -3.94 -0.52
N LEU A 134 -10.39 -2.78 -1.17
CA LEU A 134 -11.50 -1.98 -1.68
C LEU A 134 -11.33 -1.83 -3.19
N GLU A 135 -12.37 -2.12 -3.96
CA GLU A 135 -12.34 -1.84 -5.39
C GLU A 135 -12.30 -0.33 -5.63
N GLY A 136 -11.56 0.11 -6.65
CA GLY A 136 -11.41 1.54 -6.95
C GLY A 136 -12.75 2.27 -7.17
N GLN A 137 -13.79 1.55 -7.59
CA GLN A 137 -15.14 2.07 -7.82
C GLN A 137 -15.96 2.31 -6.54
N ASP A 138 -15.62 1.62 -5.44
CA ASP A 138 -16.35 1.71 -4.16
C ASP A 138 -15.81 2.84 -3.25
N VAL A 139 -14.72 3.49 -3.65
CA VAL A 139 -14.07 4.52 -2.85
C VAL A 139 -14.67 5.90 -3.09
N VAL A 140 -15.37 6.42 -2.08
CA VAL A 140 -15.80 7.82 -2.04
C VAL A 140 -14.60 8.70 -1.68
N THR A 141 -14.13 9.48 -2.66
CA THR A 141 -12.99 10.39 -2.49
C THR A 141 -13.46 11.80 -2.14
N GLN A 142 -12.96 12.39 -1.06
CA GLN A 142 -13.21 13.80 -0.73
C GLN A 142 -12.21 14.70 -1.45
N ALA A 143 -12.68 15.85 -1.94
CA ALA A 143 -11.86 16.88 -2.54
C ALA A 143 -11.31 17.80 -1.44
N THR A 144 -9.99 17.93 -1.37
CA THR A 144 -9.32 18.98 -0.59
C THR A 144 -8.70 19.97 -1.55
#